data_AF-A0A7K0GNL1-F1
#
_entry.id   AF-A0A7K0GNL1-F1
#
_cell.length_a   1.000
_cell.length_b   1.000
_cell.length_c   1.000
_cell.angle_alpha   90.00
_cell.angle_beta   90.00
_cell.angle_gamma   90.00
#
_symmetry.space_group_name_H-M   'P 1'
#
loop_
_entity.id
_entity.type
_entity.pdbx_description
1 polymer ?
#
loop_
_entity_poly.entity_id
_entity_poly.type
_entity_poly.pdbx_seq_one_letter_code
_entity_poly.pdbx_strand_id
1 'polypeptide(L)'
;MDVFLSLLFIVVLFAFVAGLIKPAWIKQETRGRVFKFYGLGMLALLLLIGLVADPVEQAPAVAKGVAHEYQVIGKDDTSFAGRKRLRWVITAPTALTQADRAETAKAAAKALQGQTDADLAQVWLEVAPFAAGQGSQLAMATYTPDGCGASGKDCDGKKWDVESSDVQLTQEQLAVWKAWRENRDQFMEDGMVNEERLKSFLANKFGTTPDKITLPWVSRENVSG
;
A
#
# COMPACT_ATOMS: atom_id res chain seq x y z
N MET A 1 -0.25 25.37 -11.46
CA MET A 1 -1.18 26.53 -11.56
C MET A 1 -0.54 27.76 -10.91
N ASP A 2 -0.37 28.84 -11.67
CA ASP A 2 0.22 30.10 -11.18
C ASP A 2 -0.74 30.81 -10.21
N VAL A 3 -0.28 31.06 -8.98
CA VAL A 3 -1.04 31.73 -7.91
C VAL A 3 -1.58 33.10 -8.35
N PHE A 4 -0.85 33.80 -9.22
CA PHE A 4 -1.29 35.09 -9.75
C PHE A 4 -2.51 34.97 -10.66
N LEU A 5 -2.58 33.94 -11.52
CA LEU A 5 -3.72 33.69 -12.41
C LEU A 5 -4.98 33.33 -11.61
N SER A 6 -4.83 32.53 -10.55
CA SER A 6 -5.94 32.17 -9.66
C SER A 6 -6.48 33.39 -8.90
N LEU A 7 -5.60 34.25 -8.36
CA LEU A 7 -6.02 35.47 -7.67
C LEU A 7 -6.71 36.46 -8.63
N LEU A 8 -6.19 36.60 -9.85
CA LEU A 8 -6.80 37.44 -10.87
C LEU A 8 -8.21 36.95 -11.23
N PHE A 9 -8.40 35.63 -11.37
CA PHE A 9 -9.71 35.04 -11.63
C PHE A 9 -10.72 35.35 -10.53
N ILE A 10 -10.32 35.21 -9.26
CA ILE A 10 -11.20 35.51 -8.11
C ILE A 10 -11.60 36.98 -8.10
N VAL A 11 -10.67 37.91 -8.37
CA VAL A 11 -10.95 39.35 -8.41
C VAL A 11 -11.93 39.69 -9.53
N VAL A 12 -11.73 39.13 -10.73
CA VAL A 12 -12.63 39.34 -11.89
C VAL A 12 -14.01 38.75 -11.62
N LEU A 13 -14.09 37.57 -10.99
CA LEU A 13 -15.35 36.95 -10.59
C LEU A 13 -16.11 37.81 -9.57
N PHE A 14 -15.42 38.35 -8.57
CA PHE A 14 -16.05 39.21 -7.56
C PHE A 14 -16.57 40.51 -8.19
N ALA A 15 -15.79 41.15 -9.07
CA ALA A 15 -16.22 42.33 -9.82
C ALA A 15 -17.43 42.03 -10.72
N PHE A 16 -17.47 40.86 -11.35
CA PHE A 16 -18.59 40.41 -12.16
C PHE A 16 -19.88 40.26 -11.34
N VAL A 17 -19.82 39.53 -10.22
CA VAL A 17 -20.97 39.32 -9.33
C VAL A 17 -21.47 40.65 -8.74
N ALA A 18 -20.56 41.49 -8.23
CA ALA A 18 -20.90 42.81 -7.70
C ALA A 18 -21.56 43.70 -8.76
N GLY A 19 -21.05 43.67 -10.00
CA GLY A 19 -21.62 44.42 -11.12
C GLY A 19 -22.98 43.91 -11.60
N LEU A 20 -23.25 42.61 -11.49
CA LEU A 20 -24.58 42.07 -11.76
C LEU A 20 -25.60 42.50 -10.70
N ILE A 21 -25.20 42.59 -9.43
CA ILE A 21 -26.07 43.09 -8.35
C ILE A 21 -26.36 44.58 -8.58
N LYS A 22 -25.31 45.41 -8.70
CA LYS A 22 -25.45 46.86 -8.96
C LYS A 22 -24.33 47.36 -9.89
N PRO A 23 -24.63 47.61 -11.17
CA PRO A 23 -23.62 48.01 -12.17
C PRO A 23 -22.78 49.25 -11.79
N ALA A 24 -23.39 50.19 -11.06
CA ALA A 24 -22.73 51.40 -10.60
C ALA A 24 -21.51 51.13 -9.68
N TRP A 25 -21.47 50.01 -8.95
CA TRP A 25 -20.35 49.68 -8.05
C TRP A 25 -19.04 49.44 -8.78
N ILE A 26 -19.11 49.01 -10.04
CA ILE A 26 -17.95 48.80 -10.90
C ILE A 26 -17.90 49.83 -12.03
N LYS A 27 -18.54 50.99 -11.84
CA LYS A 27 -18.59 52.10 -12.79
C LYS A 27 -19.15 51.70 -14.18
N GLN A 28 -20.15 50.81 -14.20
CA GLN A 28 -20.84 50.38 -15.42
C GLN A 28 -22.29 50.88 -15.43
N GLU A 29 -22.80 51.21 -16.62
CA GLU A 29 -24.14 51.80 -16.76
C GLU A 29 -25.26 50.76 -16.69
N THR A 30 -25.03 49.55 -17.19
CA THR A 30 -26.06 48.50 -17.25
C THR A 30 -25.48 47.12 -17.01
N ARG A 31 -26.32 46.21 -16.46
CA ARG A 31 -25.97 44.79 -16.25
C ARG A 31 -25.54 44.11 -17.57
N GLY A 32 -26.12 44.52 -18.70
CA GLY A 32 -25.73 44.02 -20.03
C GLY A 32 -24.30 44.36 -20.44
N ARG A 33 -23.79 45.56 -20.08
CA ARG A 33 -22.36 45.88 -20.29
C ARG A 33 -21.46 45.08 -19.35
N VAL A 34 -21.87 44.88 -18.09
CA VAL A 34 -21.13 44.03 -17.15
C VAL A 34 -20.94 42.61 -17.71
N PHE A 35 -22.02 42.03 -18.26
CA PHE A 35 -21.96 40.70 -18.88
C PHE A 35 -21.02 40.64 -20.10
N LYS A 36 -21.06 41.66 -20.96
CA LYS A 36 -20.19 41.71 -22.15
C LYS A 36 -18.71 41.89 -21.79
N PHE A 37 -18.37 42.75 -20.84
CA PHE A 37 -16.97 43.04 -20.53
C PHE A 37 -16.36 42.00 -19.58
N TYR A 38 -17.00 41.75 -18.44
CA TYR A 38 -16.45 40.85 -17.42
C TYR A 38 -16.75 39.38 -17.74
N GLY A 39 -17.89 39.08 -18.35
CA GLY A 39 -18.19 37.71 -18.80
C GLY A 39 -17.27 37.25 -19.92
N LEU A 40 -16.97 38.10 -20.90
CA LEU A 40 -16.01 37.80 -21.97
C LEU A 40 -14.58 37.70 -21.42
N GLY A 41 -14.19 38.59 -20.51
CA GLY A 41 -12.90 38.52 -19.82
C GLY A 41 -12.73 37.25 -18.99
N MET A 42 -13.78 36.80 -18.31
CA MET A 42 -13.77 35.54 -17.55
C MET A 42 -13.64 34.32 -18.46
N LEU A 43 -14.31 34.32 -19.62
CA LEU A 43 -14.18 33.26 -20.64
C LEU A 43 -12.76 33.18 -21.20
N ALA A 44 -12.15 34.32 -21.52
CA ALA A 44 -10.76 34.39 -21.98
C ALA A 44 -9.78 33.90 -20.90
N LEU A 45 -10.03 34.25 -19.63
CA LEU A 45 -9.20 33.82 -18.51
C LEU A 45 -9.35 32.31 -18.23
N LEU A 46 -10.55 31.74 -18.36
CA LEU A 46 -10.77 30.29 -18.27
C LEU A 46 -10.05 29.53 -19.38
N LEU A 47 -10.04 30.06 -20.60
CA LEU A 47 -9.30 29.48 -21.72
C LEU A 47 -7.78 29.54 -21.47
N LEU A 48 -7.27 30.66 -20.96
CA LEU A 48 -5.86 30.80 -20.58
C LEU A 48 -5.47 29.85 -19.43
N ILE A 49 -6.33 29.70 -18.42
CA ILE A 49 -6.11 28.73 -17.34
C ILE A 49 -6.09 27.32 -17.90
N GLY A 50 -6.98 26.97 -18.83
CA GLY A 50 -6.98 25.65 -19.48
C GLY A 50 -5.74 25.37 -20.34
N LEU A 51 -5.15 26.41 -20.95
CA LEU A 51 -3.91 26.29 -21.75
C LEU A 51 -2.64 26.19 -20.90
N VAL A 52 -2.64 26.78 -19.70
CA VAL A 52 -1.48 26.79 -18.78
C VAL A 52 -1.62 25.76 -17.66
N ALA A 53 -2.80 25.16 -17.50
CA ALA A 53 -2.99 24.03 -16.61
C ALA A 53 -2.18 22.86 -17.19
N ASP A 54 -1.19 22.40 -16.42
CA ASP A 54 -0.55 21.13 -16.69
C ASP A 54 -1.64 20.06 -16.82
N PRO A 55 -1.52 19.12 -17.78
CA PRO A 55 -2.43 18.00 -17.85
C PRO A 55 -2.43 17.34 -16.46
N VAL A 56 -3.61 17.20 -15.86
CA VAL A 56 -3.77 16.47 -14.61
C VAL A 56 -3.13 15.12 -14.83
N GLU A 57 -1.95 14.92 -14.24
CA GLU A 57 -1.22 13.67 -14.33
C GLU A 57 -2.13 12.63 -13.68
N GLN A 58 -2.85 11.88 -14.52
CA GLN A 58 -3.70 10.79 -14.06
C GLN A 58 -2.76 9.85 -13.35
N ALA A 59 -2.98 9.67 -12.04
CA ALA A 59 -2.24 8.71 -11.24
C ALA A 59 -2.18 7.39 -12.04
N PRO A 60 -0.98 6.80 -12.22
CA PRO A 60 -0.82 5.64 -13.06
C PRO A 60 -1.85 4.59 -12.65
N ALA A 61 -2.58 4.05 -13.64
CA ALA A 61 -3.55 3.00 -13.39
C ALA A 61 -2.85 1.86 -12.65
N VAL A 62 -3.28 1.59 -11.41
CA VAL A 62 -2.73 0.52 -10.58
C VAL A 62 -2.81 -0.76 -11.40
N ALA A 63 -1.64 -1.33 -11.74
CA ALA A 63 -1.57 -2.54 -12.53
C ALA A 63 -2.39 -3.63 -11.82
N LYS A 64 -3.35 -4.21 -12.54
CA LYS A 64 -4.22 -5.26 -11.98
C LYS A 64 -3.37 -6.52 -11.75
N GLY A 65 -3.14 -6.87 -10.49
CA GLY A 65 -2.39 -8.06 -10.11
C GLY A 65 -3.10 -9.35 -10.52
N VAL A 66 -2.34 -10.44 -10.58
CA VAL A 66 -2.82 -11.79 -10.84
C VAL A 66 -2.39 -12.70 -9.70
N ALA A 67 -3.27 -13.61 -9.29
CA ALA A 67 -2.92 -14.63 -8.29
C ALA A 67 -2.00 -15.69 -8.90
N HIS A 68 -0.97 -16.09 -8.15
CA HIS A 68 0.00 -17.11 -8.54
C HIS A 68 -0.18 -18.40 -7.75
N GLU A 69 0.42 -19.47 -8.26
CA GLU A 69 0.55 -20.72 -7.52
C GLU A 69 1.34 -20.51 -6.23
N TYR A 70 0.90 -21.17 -5.16
CA TYR A 70 1.49 -21.05 -3.84
C TYR A 70 1.57 -22.40 -3.13
N GLN A 71 2.48 -22.49 -2.17
CA GLN A 71 2.60 -23.64 -1.28
C GLN A 71 2.23 -23.22 0.15
N VAL A 72 1.36 -24.00 0.80
CA VAL A 72 1.07 -23.85 2.23
C VAL A 72 2.19 -24.52 3.05
N ILE A 73 2.90 -23.74 3.85
CA ILE A 73 4.04 -24.18 4.67
C ILE A 73 3.75 -24.16 6.17
N GLY A 74 2.62 -23.55 6.58
CA GLY A 74 2.18 -23.51 7.96
C GLY A 74 0.67 -23.30 8.06
N LYS A 75 0.08 -23.81 9.14
CA LYS A 75 -1.34 -23.64 9.47
C LYS A 75 -1.44 -23.36 10.96
N ASP A 76 -2.04 -22.22 11.31
CA ASP A 76 -2.28 -21.85 12.71
C ASP A 76 -3.78 -21.76 12.99
N ASP A 77 -4.17 -22.14 14.21
CA ASP A 77 -5.50 -21.90 14.75
C ASP A 77 -5.39 -20.90 15.89
N THR A 78 -6.05 -19.75 15.71
CA THR A 78 -6.12 -18.66 16.70
C THR A 78 -7.56 -18.41 17.14
N SER A 79 -8.44 -19.39 16.96
CA SER A 79 -9.85 -19.30 17.30
C SER A 79 -10.05 -18.92 18.77
N PHE A 80 -10.99 -18.03 19.03
CA PHE A 80 -11.28 -17.56 20.39
C PHE A 80 -12.72 -17.10 20.50
N ALA A 81 -13.33 -17.31 21.68
CA ALA A 81 -14.69 -16.87 21.98
C ALA A 81 -15.73 -17.27 20.91
N GLY A 82 -15.63 -18.50 20.40
CA GLY A 82 -16.55 -19.04 19.39
C GLY A 82 -16.31 -18.53 17.96
N ARG A 83 -15.29 -17.70 17.73
CA ARG A 83 -14.88 -17.24 16.40
C ARG A 83 -13.81 -18.16 15.84
N LYS A 84 -14.06 -18.79 14.70
CA LYS A 84 -13.11 -19.65 13.99
C LYS A 84 -12.12 -18.80 13.20
N ARG A 85 -10.88 -18.69 13.69
CA ARG A 85 -9.85 -17.79 13.16
C ARG A 85 -8.63 -18.59 12.75
N LEU A 86 -8.53 -18.89 11.48
CA LEU A 86 -7.48 -19.74 10.94
C LEU A 86 -6.50 -18.92 10.12
N ARG A 87 -5.24 -19.36 10.12
CA ARG A 87 -4.18 -18.76 9.30
C ARG A 87 -3.48 -19.82 8.47
N TRP A 88 -3.20 -19.49 7.22
CA TRP A 88 -2.17 -20.17 6.43
C TRP A 88 -0.93 -19.29 6.31
N VAL A 89 0.22 -19.93 6.47
CA VAL A 89 1.52 -19.38 6.08
C VAL A 89 1.86 -20.00 4.73
N ILE A 90 2.11 -19.17 3.72
CA ILE A 90 2.34 -19.60 2.35
C ILE A 90 3.63 -19.02 1.78
N THR A 91 4.12 -19.62 0.69
CA THR A 91 5.15 -19.04 -0.18
C THR A 91 4.67 -19.08 -1.63
N ALA A 92 4.97 -18.03 -2.40
CA ALA A 92 4.62 -17.93 -3.82
C ALA A 92 5.75 -17.23 -4.58
N PRO A 93 6.81 -17.97 -4.98
CA PRO A 93 8.04 -17.37 -5.53
C PRO A 93 7.83 -16.65 -6.87
N THR A 94 6.73 -16.90 -7.58
CA THR A 94 6.41 -16.23 -8.84
C THR A 94 5.55 -14.98 -8.67
N ALA A 95 5.01 -14.71 -7.47
CA ALA A 95 4.29 -13.48 -7.15
C ALA A 95 5.28 -12.33 -6.93
N LEU A 96 5.78 -11.76 -8.02
CA LEU A 96 6.85 -10.78 -7.98
C LEU A 96 6.35 -9.38 -7.61
N THR A 97 5.24 -8.92 -8.17
CA THR A 97 4.76 -7.54 -7.95
C THR A 97 3.93 -7.41 -6.67
N GLN A 98 3.83 -6.18 -6.13
CA GLN A 98 2.96 -5.89 -4.97
C GLN A 98 1.50 -6.32 -5.23
N ALA A 99 1.01 -6.06 -6.44
CA ALA A 99 -0.35 -6.42 -6.84
C ALA A 99 -0.54 -7.94 -6.94
N ASP A 100 0.42 -8.66 -7.53
CA ASP A 100 0.38 -10.13 -7.63
C ASP A 100 0.40 -10.81 -6.26
N ARG A 101 1.22 -10.29 -5.34
CA ARG A 101 1.30 -10.77 -3.95
C ARG A 101 -0.03 -10.57 -3.23
N ALA A 102 -0.65 -9.40 -3.40
CA ALA A 102 -1.95 -9.11 -2.82
C ALA A 102 -3.03 -10.07 -3.35
N GLU A 103 -3.12 -10.26 -4.67
CA GLU A 103 -4.10 -11.17 -5.28
C GLU A 103 -3.84 -12.64 -4.93
N THR A 104 -2.57 -13.05 -4.83
CA THR A 104 -2.20 -14.39 -4.36
C THR A 104 -2.63 -14.63 -2.92
N ALA A 105 -2.37 -13.67 -2.02
CA ALA A 105 -2.77 -13.77 -0.62
C ALA A 105 -4.30 -13.77 -0.46
N LYS A 106 -5.03 -12.93 -1.24
CA LYS A 106 -6.51 -12.93 -1.28
C LYS A 106 -7.05 -14.28 -1.77
N ALA A 107 -6.50 -14.82 -2.85
CA ALA A 107 -6.92 -16.11 -3.40
C ALA A 107 -6.73 -17.24 -2.38
N ALA A 108 -5.57 -17.28 -1.71
CA ALA A 108 -5.30 -18.23 -0.64
C ALA A 108 -6.25 -18.06 0.56
N ALA A 109 -6.58 -16.83 0.95
CA ALA A 109 -7.49 -16.57 2.07
C ALA A 109 -8.91 -17.05 1.76
N LYS A 110 -9.39 -16.84 0.53
CA LYS A 110 -10.68 -17.39 0.07
C LYS A 110 -10.66 -18.92 0.04
N ALA A 111 -9.56 -19.53 -0.42
CA ALA A 111 -9.42 -20.98 -0.44
C ALA A 111 -9.44 -21.57 0.98
N LEU A 112 -8.71 -20.96 1.92
CA LEU A 112 -8.76 -21.31 3.34
C LEU A 112 -10.19 -21.20 3.88
N GLN A 113 -10.85 -20.07 3.66
CA GLN A 113 -12.23 -19.86 4.12
C GLN A 113 -13.17 -20.92 3.56
N GLY A 114 -13.13 -21.18 2.25
CA GLY A 114 -14.00 -22.18 1.61
C GLY A 114 -13.72 -23.63 2.00
N GLN A 115 -12.49 -23.96 2.44
CA GLN A 115 -12.14 -25.31 2.91
C GLN A 115 -12.50 -25.56 4.37
N THR A 116 -12.69 -24.50 5.15
CA THR A 116 -12.76 -24.62 6.61
C THR A 116 -13.96 -23.93 7.23
N ASP A 117 -14.71 -23.15 6.48
CA ASP A 117 -15.77 -22.28 6.98
C ASP A 117 -15.27 -21.34 8.10
N ALA A 118 -14.00 -20.92 8.03
CA ALA A 118 -13.46 -19.99 9.00
C ALA A 118 -14.22 -18.65 8.94
N ASP A 119 -14.56 -18.11 10.10
CA ASP A 119 -15.16 -16.77 10.21
C ASP A 119 -14.14 -15.68 9.88
N LEU A 120 -12.86 -15.97 10.09
CA LEU A 120 -11.73 -15.14 9.70
C LEU A 120 -10.65 -16.05 9.13
N ALA A 121 -10.32 -15.83 7.86
CA ALA A 121 -9.24 -16.53 7.17
C ALA A 121 -8.08 -15.57 6.93
N GLN A 122 -6.94 -15.84 7.56
CA GLN A 122 -5.73 -15.04 7.43
C GLN A 122 -4.67 -15.76 6.59
N VAL A 123 -3.93 -15.01 5.80
CA VAL A 123 -2.79 -15.51 5.02
C VAL A 123 -1.59 -14.63 5.27
N TRP A 124 -0.46 -15.26 5.58
CA TRP A 124 0.87 -14.67 5.60
C TRP A 124 1.67 -15.22 4.43
N LEU A 125 1.96 -14.38 3.44
CA LEU A 125 2.86 -14.70 2.34
C LEU A 125 4.29 -14.40 2.77
N GLU A 126 5.04 -15.45 3.08
CA GLU A 126 6.45 -15.35 3.47
C GLU A 126 7.36 -15.35 2.24
N VAL A 127 8.53 -14.75 2.40
CA VAL A 127 9.59 -14.71 1.38
C VAL A 127 10.04 -16.11 0.97
N ALA A 128 10.20 -16.98 1.95
CA ALA A 128 10.65 -18.37 1.81
C ALA A 128 10.35 -19.15 3.10
N PRO A 129 10.40 -20.49 3.09
CA PRO A 129 10.09 -21.28 4.29
C PRO A 129 10.96 -20.96 5.51
N PHE A 130 12.24 -20.65 5.32
CA PHE A 130 13.16 -20.32 6.42
C PHE A 130 12.84 -18.98 7.11
N ALA A 131 12.05 -18.12 6.47
CA ALA A 131 11.68 -16.79 6.96
C ALA A 131 10.34 -16.78 7.72
N ALA A 132 9.64 -17.92 7.77
CA ALA A 132 8.33 -18.02 8.40
C ALA A 132 8.35 -17.54 9.87
N GLY A 133 7.38 -16.68 10.21
CA GLY A 133 7.19 -16.19 11.57
C GLY A 133 8.22 -15.14 12.01
N GLN A 134 9.02 -14.59 11.10
CA GLN A 134 10.02 -13.56 11.43
C GLN A 134 9.49 -12.11 11.30
N GLY A 135 8.24 -11.93 10.89
CA GLY A 135 7.61 -10.60 10.76
C GLY A 135 7.92 -9.87 9.44
N SER A 136 8.57 -10.55 8.49
CA SER A 136 9.00 -9.99 7.21
C SER A 136 8.15 -10.51 6.04
N GLN A 137 6.84 -10.66 6.27
CA GLN A 137 5.91 -11.14 5.25
C GLN A 137 5.87 -10.18 4.06
N LEU A 138 5.87 -10.73 2.84
CA LEU A 138 5.70 -9.99 1.59
C LEU A 138 4.26 -9.51 1.39
N ALA A 139 3.28 -10.26 1.89
CA ALA A 139 1.89 -9.82 1.95
C ALA A 139 1.15 -10.47 3.11
N MET A 140 0.13 -9.76 3.60
CA MET A 140 -0.80 -10.24 4.60
C MET A 140 -2.21 -9.98 4.09
N ALA A 141 -3.07 -11.00 4.09
CA ALA A 141 -4.47 -10.84 3.74
C ALA A 141 -5.35 -11.44 4.82
N THR A 142 -6.31 -10.67 5.29
CA THR A 142 -7.35 -11.12 6.22
C THR A 142 -8.70 -11.01 5.52
N TYR A 143 -9.41 -12.14 5.45
CA TYR A 143 -10.75 -12.23 4.90
C TYR A 143 -11.76 -12.54 6.00
N THR A 144 -12.73 -11.63 6.18
CA THR A 144 -13.86 -11.74 7.12
C THR A 144 -15.17 -11.66 6.33
N PRO A 145 -15.74 -12.79 5.88
CA PRO A 145 -16.87 -12.80 4.92
C PRO A 145 -18.12 -12.07 5.42
N ASP A 146 -18.36 -12.07 6.74
CA ASP A 146 -19.48 -11.40 7.40
C ASP A 146 -19.21 -9.91 7.70
N GLY A 147 -17.96 -9.44 7.54
CA GLY A 147 -17.56 -8.06 7.81
C GLY A 147 -17.58 -7.68 9.29
N CYS A 148 -17.49 -8.64 10.21
CA CYS A 148 -17.53 -8.41 11.67
C CYS A 148 -16.17 -8.49 12.37
N GLY A 149 -15.09 -8.32 11.62
CA GLY A 149 -13.72 -8.31 12.13
C GLY A 149 -13.31 -9.58 12.88
N ALA A 150 -12.25 -9.46 13.69
CA ALA A 150 -11.67 -10.57 14.45
C ALA A 150 -12.43 -10.92 15.74
N SER A 151 -13.23 -9.98 16.25
CA SER A 151 -14.03 -10.14 17.47
C SER A 151 -15.43 -10.69 17.19
N GLY A 152 -15.93 -10.55 15.96
CA GLY A 152 -17.33 -10.76 15.62
C GLY A 152 -18.26 -9.63 16.07
N LYS A 153 -17.72 -8.52 16.60
CA LYS A 153 -18.50 -7.39 17.14
C LYS A 153 -18.32 -6.11 16.32
N ASP A 154 -17.19 -5.98 15.63
CA ASP A 154 -16.84 -4.81 14.84
C ASP A 154 -17.39 -4.98 13.41
N CYS A 155 -18.72 -4.89 13.29
CA CYS A 155 -19.45 -5.12 12.04
C CYS A 155 -19.57 -3.86 11.18
N ASP A 156 -18.45 -3.42 10.63
CA ASP A 156 -18.36 -2.28 9.70
C ASP A 156 -18.58 -2.68 8.23
N GLY A 157 -18.72 -3.98 7.95
CA GLY A 157 -18.88 -4.52 6.61
C GLY A 157 -17.57 -4.67 5.84
N LYS A 158 -16.41 -4.32 6.44
CA LYS A 158 -15.09 -4.49 5.84
C LYS A 158 -14.74 -5.97 5.80
N LYS A 159 -14.70 -6.52 4.58
CA LYS A 159 -14.40 -7.94 4.38
C LYS A 159 -12.93 -8.25 4.16
N TRP A 160 -12.16 -7.26 3.73
CA TRP A 160 -10.77 -7.41 3.34
C TRP A 160 -9.91 -6.43 4.11
N ASP A 161 -8.83 -6.95 4.67
CA ASP A 161 -7.70 -6.16 5.09
C ASP A 161 -6.44 -6.79 4.50
N VAL A 162 -5.81 -6.06 3.57
CA VAL A 162 -4.70 -6.55 2.76
C VAL A 162 -3.57 -5.56 2.79
N GLU A 163 -2.41 -6.05 3.17
CA GLU A 163 -1.15 -5.34 3.10
C GLU A 163 -0.21 -6.08 2.17
N SER A 164 0.53 -5.36 1.33
CA SER A 164 1.47 -5.98 0.38
C SER A 164 2.71 -5.13 0.18
N SER A 165 3.83 -5.81 -0.04
CA SER A 165 5.15 -5.23 -0.28
C SER A 165 5.50 -5.24 -1.77
N ASP A 166 6.15 -4.19 -2.23
CA ASP A 166 6.80 -4.11 -3.55
C ASP A 166 8.27 -4.56 -3.53
N VAL A 167 8.83 -4.81 -2.34
CA VAL A 167 10.25 -5.17 -2.13
C VAL A 167 10.64 -6.38 -2.98
N GLN A 168 11.72 -6.23 -3.74
CA GLN A 168 12.36 -7.31 -4.50
C GLN A 168 13.64 -7.72 -3.79
N LEU A 169 13.75 -9.01 -3.41
CA LEU A 169 14.94 -9.54 -2.77
C LEU A 169 15.82 -10.25 -3.78
N THR A 170 17.11 -9.92 -3.79
CA THR A 170 18.08 -10.63 -4.62
C THR A 170 18.37 -12.01 -4.05
N GLN A 171 18.85 -12.93 -4.89
CA GLN A 171 19.29 -14.26 -4.44
C GLN A 171 20.39 -14.16 -3.37
N GLU A 172 21.27 -13.16 -3.47
CA GLU A 172 22.31 -12.90 -2.48
C GLU A 172 21.72 -12.48 -1.13
N GLN A 173 20.76 -11.56 -1.10
CA GLN A 173 20.06 -11.16 0.13
C GLN A 173 19.35 -12.34 0.78
N LEU A 174 18.68 -13.19 -0.02
CA LEU A 174 18.05 -14.42 0.47
C LEU A 174 19.06 -15.41 1.04
N ALA A 175 20.22 -15.56 0.39
CA ALA A 175 21.29 -16.44 0.86
C ALA A 175 21.89 -15.96 2.18
N VAL A 176 22.16 -14.64 2.30
CA VAL A 176 22.65 -14.02 3.54
C VAL A 176 21.63 -14.20 4.66
N TRP A 177 20.35 -13.91 4.41
CA TRP A 177 19.30 -14.07 5.41
C TRP A 177 19.14 -15.52 5.84
N LYS A 178 19.11 -16.47 4.89
CA LYS A 178 19.06 -17.90 5.21
C LYS A 178 20.26 -18.32 6.08
N ALA A 179 21.48 -17.91 5.70
CA ALA A 179 22.67 -18.22 6.47
C ALA A 179 22.64 -17.58 7.88
N TRP A 180 22.14 -16.36 8.01
CA TRP A 180 21.89 -15.75 9.31
C TRP A 180 20.98 -16.62 10.17
N ARG A 181 19.85 -17.09 9.62
CA ARG A 181 18.89 -17.93 10.35
C ARG A 181 19.48 -19.27 10.77
N GLU A 182 20.25 -19.92 9.90
CA GLU A 182 20.85 -21.23 10.18
C GLU A 182 21.97 -21.17 11.23
N ASN A 183 22.59 -20.00 11.40
CA ASN A 183 23.78 -19.88 12.26
C ASN A 183 23.52 -19.10 13.55
N ARG A 184 22.49 -18.24 13.61
CA ARG A 184 22.24 -17.32 14.74
C ARG A 184 22.29 -17.97 16.12
N ASP A 185 21.81 -19.21 16.26
CA ASP A 185 21.72 -19.89 17.56
C ASP A 185 23.10 -20.24 18.13
N GLN A 186 24.12 -20.40 17.27
CA GLN A 186 25.51 -20.64 17.67
C GLN A 186 26.20 -19.37 18.19
N PHE A 187 25.62 -18.21 17.94
CA PHE A 187 26.14 -16.91 18.34
C PHE A 187 25.28 -16.27 19.44
N MET A 188 24.52 -17.07 20.18
CA MET A 188 23.74 -16.59 21.32
C MET A 188 24.66 -16.38 22.53
N GLU A 189 24.61 -15.18 23.11
CA GLU A 189 25.31 -14.77 24.33
C GLU A 189 24.31 -14.01 25.21
N ASP A 190 24.18 -14.40 26.49
CA ASP A 190 23.25 -13.80 27.45
C ASP A 190 21.79 -13.67 26.94
N GLY A 191 21.33 -14.66 26.16
CA GLY A 191 19.97 -14.70 25.61
C GLY A 191 19.74 -13.79 24.40
N MET A 192 20.77 -13.11 23.90
CA MET A 192 20.74 -12.30 22.69
C MET A 192 21.73 -12.82 21.64
N VAL A 193 21.49 -12.50 20.37
CA VAL A 193 22.47 -12.84 19.31
C VAL A 193 23.62 -11.84 19.39
N ASN A 194 24.86 -12.33 19.52
CA ASN A 194 26.06 -11.54 19.26
C ASN A 194 26.17 -11.29 17.75
N GLU A 195 25.54 -10.20 17.31
CA GLU A 195 25.47 -9.85 15.89
C GLU A 195 26.84 -9.53 15.29
N GLU A 196 27.77 -8.96 16.05
CA GLU A 196 29.10 -8.61 15.54
C GLU A 196 29.88 -9.88 15.13
N ARG A 197 29.86 -10.90 16.00
CA ARG A 197 30.49 -12.20 15.71
C ARG A 197 29.79 -12.93 14.57
N LEU A 198 28.47 -12.92 14.54
CA LEU A 198 27.70 -13.53 13.45
C LEU A 198 27.94 -12.83 12.11
N LYS A 199 27.92 -11.49 12.08
CA LYS A 199 28.23 -10.70 10.87
C LYS A 199 29.64 -10.97 10.38
N SER A 200 30.62 -11.05 11.28
CA SER A 200 32.01 -11.38 10.93
C SER A 200 32.14 -12.79 10.34
N PHE A 201 31.47 -13.78 10.95
CA PHE A 201 31.42 -15.15 10.43
C PHE A 201 30.80 -15.21 9.02
N LEU A 202 29.66 -14.55 8.82
CA LEU A 202 28.97 -14.53 7.53
C LEU A 202 29.76 -13.72 6.48
N ALA A 203 30.39 -12.61 6.86
CA ALA A 203 31.22 -11.80 5.96
C ALA A 203 32.34 -12.65 5.34
N ASN A 204 33.03 -13.46 6.15
CA ASN A 204 34.02 -14.42 5.67
C ASN A 204 33.40 -15.46 4.74
N LYS A 205 32.22 -16.00 5.07
CA LYS A 205 31.51 -17.00 4.24
C LYS A 205 31.11 -16.46 2.86
N PHE A 206 30.70 -15.20 2.79
CA PHE A 206 30.23 -14.56 1.55
C PHE A 206 31.31 -13.73 0.84
N GLY A 207 32.55 -13.70 1.34
CA GLY A 207 33.64 -12.92 0.72
C GLY A 207 33.38 -11.41 0.71
N THR A 208 32.76 -10.90 1.78
CA THR A 208 32.33 -9.50 1.91
C THR A 208 32.76 -8.92 3.25
N THR A 209 32.28 -7.72 3.60
CA THR A 209 32.59 -7.05 4.87
C THR A 209 31.39 -7.14 5.84
N PRO A 210 31.61 -7.12 7.18
CA PRO A 210 30.54 -7.27 8.16
C PRO A 210 29.39 -6.24 8.04
N ASP A 211 29.70 -5.02 7.59
CA ASP A 211 28.73 -3.95 7.35
C ASP A 211 27.77 -4.25 6.18
N LYS A 212 28.17 -5.14 5.26
CA LYS A 212 27.32 -5.59 4.14
C LYS A 212 26.43 -6.78 4.51
N ILE A 213 26.64 -7.39 5.68
CA ILE A 213 25.77 -8.45 6.19
C ILE A 213 24.57 -7.82 6.91
N THR A 214 23.52 -7.56 6.12
CA THR A 214 22.26 -6.99 6.61
C THR A 214 21.08 -7.92 6.33
N LEU A 215 20.11 -7.93 7.23
CA LEU A 215 18.83 -8.59 6.99
C LEU A 215 17.91 -7.64 6.22
N PRO A 216 17.19 -8.12 5.20
CA PRO A 216 16.31 -7.27 4.44
C PRO A 216 15.14 -6.76 5.29
N TRP A 217 14.80 -5.48 5.11
CA TRP A 217 13.60 -4.89 5.67
C TRP A 217 12.45 -5.01 4.67
N VAL A 218 11.33 -5.57 5.09
CA VAL A 218 10.13 -5.73 4.25
C VAL A 218 9.04 -4.81 4.78
N SER A 219 8.83 -3.68 4.10
CA SER A 219 7.68 -2.80 4.34
C SER A 219 6.47 -3.27 3.54
N ARG A 220 5.28 -3.14 4.13
CA ARG A 220 4.00 -3.36 3.43
C ARG A 220 3.15 -2.11 3.52
N GLU A 221 2.31 -1.92 2.52
CA GLU A 221 1.32 -0.85 2.46
C GLU A 221 -0.08 -1.45 2.39
N ASN A 222 -1.07 -0.75 2.92
CA ASN A 222 -2.46 -1.18 2.78
C ASN A 222 -2.90 -1.02 1.32
N VAL A 223 -3.36 -2.12 0.73
CA VAL A 223 -3.82 -2.20 -0.67
C VAL A 223 -5.28 -2.68 -0.75
N SER A 224 -6.02 -2.51 0.35
CA SER A 224 -7.46 -2.75 0.42
C SER A 224 -8.19 -1.60 -0.27
N GLY A 225 -8.23 -1.63 -1.61
CA GLY A 225 -9.06 -0.74 -2.41
C GLY A 225 -10.55 -1.07 -2.32
#